data_AF-A0A951BNE0-F1
#
_entry.id   AF-A0A951BNE0-F1
#
_cell.length_a   1.000
_cell.length_b   1.000
_cell.length_c   1.000
_cell.angle_alpha   90.00
_cell.angle_beta   90.00
_cell.angle_gamma   90.00
#
_symmetry.space_group_name_H-M   'P 1'
#
loop_
_entity.id
_entity.type
_entity.pdbx_description
1 polymer ?
#
loop_
_entity_poly.entity_id
_entity_poly.type
_entity_poly.pdbx_seq_one_letter_code
_entity_poly.pdbx_strand_id
1 'polypeptide(L)'
;RVNAQHNFFGLKADGTGATGGVINMTITDSKSTENASNGIVGTTPAGGAAIVMLCDHDTPSHNLGFGVIADGPLTTIRIGNMTIGGNATGVGTSNGGTLQSYKTNEINGNSNDGTAGGLPAVQLN
;
A
#
# COMPACT_ATOMS: atom_id res chain seq x y z
N ARG A 1 -7.30 15.37 1.49
CA ARG A 1 -6.28 15.30 0.41
C ARG A 1 -4.90 15.66 0.94
N VAL A 2 -3.96 14.73 0.82
CA VAL A 2 -2.52 14.91 1.07
C VAL A 2 -1.76 14.87 -0.26
N ASN A 3 -0.64 15.59 -0.36
CA ASN A 3 0.27 15.53 -1.50
C ASN A 3 1.70 15.24 -1.02
N ALA A 4 2.11 13.97 -1.08
CA ALA A 4 3.44 13.51 -0.67
C ALA A 4 4.32 13.28 -1.91
N GLN A 5 5.10 14.31 -2.27
CA GLN A 5 5.98 14.29 -3.45
C GLN A 5 7.43 14.56 -3.09
N HIS A 6 8.37 13.95 -3.80
CA HIS A 6 9.82 14.13 -3.61
C HIS A 6 10.33 13.80 -2.19
N ASN A 7 9.65 12.90 -1.48
CA ASN A 7 10.10 12.38 -0.20
C ASN A 7 10.88 11.08 -0.40
N PHE A 8 11.44 10.55 0.68
CA PHE A 8 11.98 9.19 0.63
C PHE A 8 10.84 8.15 0.51
N PHE A 9 9.85 8.21 1.38
CA PHE A 9 8.58 7.48 1.26
C PHE A 9 7.43 8.49 1.12
N GLY A 10 6.37 8.13 0.40
CA GLY A 10 5.18 8.97 0.30
C GLY A 10 4.30 8.94 1.55
N LEU A 11 3.51 7.87 1.72
CA LEU A 11 2.64 7.65 2.87
C LEU A 11 3.00 6.32 3.53
N LYS A 12 3.47 6.37 4.79
CA LYS A 12 4.01 5.21 5.48
C LYS A 12 3.34 4.96 6.83
N ALA A 13 2.91 3.72 7.04
CA ALA A 13 2.64 3.15 8.35
C ALA A 13 3.82 2.27 8.78
N ASP A 14 4.36 2.51 9.97
CA ASP A 14 5.53 1.80 10.49
C ASP A 14 5.24 1.22 11.87
N GLY A 15 5.20 -0.11 11.96
CA GLY A 15 4.98 -0.86 13.20
C GLY A 15 6.26 -1.20 13.94
N THR A 16 7.43 -0.77 13.46
CA THR A 16 8.72 -1.06 14.12
C THR A 16 8.77 -0.45 15.52
N GLY A 17 9.30 -1.23 16.48
CA GLY A 17 9.44 -0.80 17.87
C GLY A 17 8.15 -0.77 18.69
N ALA A 18 6.98 -0.96 18.07
CA ALA A 18 5.73 -1.13 18.78
C ALA A 18 5.56 -2.58 19.27
N THR A 19 5.11 -2.77 20.51
CA THR A 19 4.80 -4.08 21.08
C THR A 19 3.29 -4.27 21.19
N GLY A 20 2.71 -4.96 20.21
CA GLY A 20 1.27 -5.16 20.09
C GLY A 20 0.50 -3.93 19.59
N GLY A 21 -0.83 -4.06 19.56
CA GLY A 21 -1.72 -3.03 19.01
C GLY A 21 -1.91 -3.08 17.50
N VAL A 22 -2.70 -2.15 16.98
CA VAL A 22 -3.03 -2.04 15.55
C VAL A 22 -2.91 -0.59 15.10
N ILE A 23 -2.16 -0.35 14.04
CA ILE A 23 -2.15 0.89 13.29
C ILE A 23 -3.22 0.79 12.22
N ASN A 24 -4.32 1.51 12.40
CA ASN A 24 -5.37 1.63 11.40
C ASN A 24 -5.16 2.94 10.63
N MET A 25 -5.11 2.86 9.31
CA MET A 25 -4.95 4.03 8.44
C MET A 25 -5.94 3.99 7.29
N THR A 26 -6.56 5.13 6.99
CA THR A 26 -7.36 5.32 5.78
C THR A 26 -6.77 6.46 5.00
N ILE A 27 -6.51 6.22 3.71
CA ILE A 27 -5.97 7.19 2.77
C ILE A 27 -7.03 7.36 1.69
N THR A 28 -7.43 8.62 1.46
CA THR A 28 -8.35 8.96 0.38
C THR A 28 -7.92 10.23 -0.32
N ASP A 29 -8.24 10.32 -1.61
CA ASP A 29 -8.10 11.53 -2.43
C ASP A 29 -6.69 12.15 -2.34
N SER A 30 -5.66 11.31 -2.27
CA SER A 30 -4.30 11.73 -1.99
C SER A 30 -3.34 11.31 -3.09
N LYS A 31 -2.21 12.02 -3.15
CA LYS A 31 -1.14 11.77 -4.12
C LYS A 31 0.13 11.39 -3.39
N SER A 32 0.79 10.34 -3.89
CA SER A 32 2.06 9.85 -3.39
C SER A 32 2.99 9.60 -4.57
N THR A 33 3.70 10.63 -5.03
CA THR A 33 4.38 10.58 -6.33
C THR A 33 5.84 10.99 -6.27
N GLU A 34 6.66 10.51 -7.21
CA GLU A 34 8.04 10.99 -7.37
C GLU A 34 8.89 10.82 -6.10
N ASN A 35 8.58 9.80 -5.27
CA ASN A 35 9.35 9.50 -4.07
C ASN A 35 10.52 8.56 -4.40
N ALA A 36 11.62 8.72 -3.66
CA ALA A 36 12.86 7.98 -3.89
C ALA A 36 12.77 6.48 -3.52
N SER A 37 11.71 6.07 -2.83
CA SER A 37 11.38 4.68 -2.51
C SER A 37 9.91 4.41 -2.86
N ASN A 38 9.13 3.83 -1.94
CA ASN A 38 7.74 3.44 -2.17
C ASN A 38 6.78 4.62 -2.03
N GLY A 39 5.66 4.55 -2.76
CA GLY A 39 4.55 5.48 -2.61
C GLY A 39 3.81 5.26 -1.30
N ILE A 40 2.90 4.28 -1.27
CA ILE A 40 2.16 3.87 -0.07
C ILE A 40 2.77 2.58 0.48
N VAL A 41 3.12 2.58 1.77
CA VAL A 41 3.77 1.42 2.40
C VAL A 41 3.29 1.19 3.82
N GLY A 42 2.97 -0.07 4.13
CA GLY A 42 2.88 -0.57 5.50
C GLY A 42 4.06 -1.48 5.77
N THR A 43 4.83 -1.23 6.82
CA THR A 43 5.96 -2.08 7.22
C THR A 43 5.87 -2.45 8.69
N THR A 44 5.87 -3.74 9.01
CA THR A 44 6.00 -4.21 10.39
C THR A 44 6.84 -5.49 10.51
N PRO A 45 7.77 -5.59 11.47
CA PRO A 45 8.50 -6.83 11.71
C PRO A 45 7.63 -7.86 12.44
N ALA A 46 8.09 -9.11 12.53
CA ALA A 46 7.47 -10.09 13.41
C ALA A 46 7.46 -9.58 14.87
N GLY A 47 6.31 -9.66 15.53
CA GLY A 47 6.11 -9.12 16.88
C GLY A 47 5.85 -7.60 16.95
N GLY A 48 5.94 -6.89 15.81
CA GLY A 48 5.54 -5.49 15.70
C GLY A 48 4.02 -5.29 15.74
N ALA A 49 3.58 -4.03 15.75
CA ALA A 49 2.15 -3.72 15.66
C ALA A 49 1.57 -4.18 14.32
N ALA A 50 0.32 -4.67 14.33
CA ALA A 50 -0.38 -4.98 13.10
C ALA A 50 -0.71 -3.69 12.34
N ILE A 51 -0.71 -3.74 11.01
CA ILE A 51 -1.03 -2.60 10.16
C ILE A 51 -2.23 -2.96 9.30
N VAL A 52 -3.28 -2.15 9.36
CA VAL A 52 -4.46 -2.27 8.52
C VAL A 52 -4.69 -0.95 7.80
N MET A 53 -4.55 -0.98 6.47
CA MET A 53 -4.73 0.19 5.63
C MET A 53 -5.87 0.00 4.64
N LEU A 54 -6.68 1.04 4.48
CA LEU A 54 -7.62 1.19 3.36
C LEU A 54 -7.16 2.39 2.53
N CYS A 55 -6.91 2.17 1.25
CA CYS A 55 -6.56 3.23 0.30
C CYS A 55 -7.63 3.25 -0.80
N ASP A 56 -8.20 4.42 -1.04
CA ASP A 56 -9.31 4.61 -1.98
C ASP A 56 -9.18 5.94 -2.72
N HIS A 57 -9.32 5.93 -4.05
CA HIS A 57 -9.19 7.14 -4.87
C HIS A 57 -7.83 7.87 -4.74
N ASP A 58 -6.75 7.13 -4.52
CA ASP A 58 -5.40 7.71 -4.45
C ASP A 58 -4.60 7.51 -5.75
N THR A 59 -3.55 8.32 -5.92
CA THR A 59 -2.62 8.24 -7.05
C THR A 59 -1.17 8.05 -6.59
N PRO A 60 -0.73 6.79 -6.39
CA PRO A 60 0.68 6.43 -6.25
C PRO A 60 1.34 6.28 -7.63
N SER A 61 2.19 7.23 -8.02
CA SER A 61 2.79 7.22 -9.36
C SER A 61 4.23 7.71 -9.40
N HIS A 62 5.03 7.21 -10.34
CA HIS A 62 6.41 7.68 -10.57
C HIS A 62 7.33 7.54 -9.35
N ASN A 63 7.07 6.58 -8.46
CA ASN A 63 7.94 6.26 -7.34
C ASN A 63 9.05 5.29 -7.79
N LEU A 64 10.28 5.46 -7.29
CA LEU A 64 11.41 4.59 -7.67
C LEU A 64 11.28 3.16 -7.12
N GLY A 65 10.40 2.93 -6.15
CA GLY A 65 10.04 1.63 -5.62
C GLY A 65 8.65 1.16 -6.05
N PHE A 66 7.90 0.61 -5.09
CA PHE A 66 6.52 0.20 -5.29
C PHE A 66 5.56 1.39 -5.28
N GLY A 67 4.50 1.36 -6.08
CA GLY A 67 3.36 2.26 -5.91
C GLY A 67 2.65 1.99 -4.59
N VAL A 68 2.30 0.72 -4.34
CA VAL A 68 1.74 0.24 -3.06
C VAL A 68 2.40 -1.08 -2.65
N ILE A 69 2.87 -1.18 -1.41
CA ILE A 69 3.42 -2.43 -0.87
C ILE A 69 2.99 -2.72 0.57
N ALA A 70 2.53 -3.95 0.80
CA ALA A 70 2.34 -4.52 2.13
C ALA A 70 3.58 -5.33 2.51
N ASP A 71 4.35 -4.84 3.48
CA ASP A 71 5.60 -5.45 3.92
C ASP A 71 5.50 -5.92 5.38
N GLY A 72 5.56 -7.23 5.60
CA GLY A 72 5.57 -7.84 6.93
C GLY A 72 4.30 -8.63 7.29
N PRO A 73 4.42 -9.61 8.21
CA PRO A 73 3.44 -10.69 8.38
C PRO A 73 2.08 -10.25 8.95
N LEU A 74 2.00 -9.05 9.51
CA LEU A 74 0.77 -8.47 10.06
C LEU A 74 0.34 -7.18 9.32
N THR A 75 0.87 -6.96 8.12
CA THR A 75 0.49 -5.84 7.26
C THR A 75 -0.60 -6.27 6.29
N THR A 76 -1.76 -5.65 6.39
CA THR A 76 -2.85 -5.77 5.41
C THR A 76 -3.16 -4.41 4.79
N ILE A 77 -3.11 -4.33 3.47
CA ILE A 77 -3.53 -3.15 2.71
C ILE A 77 -4.67 -3.55 1.77
N ARG A 78 -5.74 -2.76 1.75
CA ARG A 78 -6.86 -2.89 0.82
C ARG A 78 -6.91 -1.68 -0.10
N ILE A 79 -7.01 -1.94 -1.40
CA ILE A 79 -7.02 -0.90 -2.44
C ILE A 79 -8.29 -0.95 -3.29
N GLY A 80 -8.92 0.21 -3.47
CA GLY A 80 -10.05 0.42 -4.38
C GLY A 80 -9.90 1.73 -5.13
N ASN A 81 -10.38 1.77 -6.37
CA ASN A 81 -10.44 3.00 -7.18
C ASN A 81 -9.09 3.75 -7.29
N MET A 82 -7.97 3.02 -7.27
CA MET A 82 -6.62 3.60 -7.33
C MET A 82 -6.15 3.76 -8.76
N THR A 83 -5.42 4.83 -9.05
CA THR A 83 -4.65 4.97 -10.29
C THR A 83 -3.15 4.81 -9.99
N ILE A 84 -2.57 3.67 -10.36
CA ILE A 84 -1.20 3.25 -10.01
C ILE A 84 -0.37 3.03 -11.28
N GLY A 85 0.53 3.97 -11.60
CA GLY A 85 1.34 3.93 -12.82
C GLY A 85 2.69 4.62 -12.73
N GLY A 86 3.62 4.26 -13.62
CA GLY A 86 4.95 4.84 -13.72
C GLY A 86 5.90 4.48 -12.58
N ASN A 87 5.55 3.56 -11.68
CA ASN A 87 6.43 3.11 -10.60
C ASN A 87 7.38 2.00 -11.08
N ALA A 88 8.46 1.73 -10.33
CA ALA A 88 9.31 0.57 -10.63
C ALA A 88 8.56 -0.76 -10.45
N THR A 89 7.67 -0.84 -9.46
CA THR A 89 6.64 -1.89 -9.40
C THR A 89 5.31 -1.27 -8.99
N GLY A 90 4.19 -1.64 -9.64
CA GLY A 90 2.88 -1.08 -9.32
C GLY A 90 2.44 -1.47 -7.93
N VAL A 91 2.20 -2.76 -7.73
CA VAL A 91 1.75 -3.32 -6.47
C VAL A 91 2.54 -4.56 -6.05
N GLY A 92 2.64 -4.81 -4.74
CA GLY A 92 3.29 -6.03 -4.26
C GLY A 92 3.10 -6.33 -2.78
N THR A 93 3.60 -7.49 -2.38
CA THR A 93 3.72 -7.91 -1.00
C THR A 93 5.15 -8.39 -0.73
N SER A 94 5.60 -8.24 0.51
CA SER A 94 6.88 -8.76 0.98
C SER A 94 6.74 -9.25 2.42
N ASN A 95 7.63 -10.15 2.83
CA ASN A 95 7.77 -10.60 4.22
C ASN A 95 6.45 -11.08 4.88
N GLY A 96 5.56 -11.70 4.09
CA GLY A 96 4.26 -12.20 4.57
C GLY A 96 3.12 -11.18 4.59
N GLY A 97 3.31 -9.99 4.01
CA GLY A 97 2.26 -8.99 3.88
C GLY A 97 1.12 -9.41 2.96
N THR A 98 -0.04 -8.80 3.17
CA THR A 98 -1.27 -9.06 2.42
C THR A 98 -1.74 -7.79 1.72
N LEU A 99 -1.83 -7.82 0.39
CA LEU A 99 -2.40 -6.74 -0.41
C LEU A 99 -3.65 -7.26 -1.15
N GLN A 100 -4.79 -6.61 -0.90
CA GLN A 100 -6.09 -7.02 -1.43
C GLN A 100 -6.71 -5.90 -2.26
N SER A 101 -7.42 -6.28 -3.32
CA SER A 101 -8.05 -5.37 -4.26
C SER A 101 -9.56 -5.57 -4.28
N TYR A 102 -10.30 -4.45 -4.27
CA TYR A 102 -11.73 -4.39 -4.59
C TYR A 102 -12.00 -4.59 -6.10
N LYS A 103 -10.96 -4.79 -6.91
CA LYS A 103 -11.00 -5.00 -8.37
C LYS A 103 -11.44 -3.78 -9.20
N THR A 104 -11.35 -2.59 -8.64
CA THR A 104 -11.69 -1.32 -9.30
C THR A 104 -10.46 -0.42 -9.55
N ASN A 105 -9.26 -0.98 -9.53
CA ASN A 105 -8.01 -0.23 -9.61
C ASN A 105 -7.45 -0.24 -11.04
N GLU A 106 -6.94 0.89 -11.51
CA GLU A 106 -6.09 0.97 -12.69
C GLU A 106 -4.62 0.76 -12.29
N ILE A 107 -4.09 -0.43 -12.54
CA ILE A 107 -2.68 -0.77 -12.28
C ILE A 107 -2.02 -1.07 -13.61
N ASN A 108 -1.37 -0.06 -14.20
CA ASN A 108 -0.76 -0.16 -15.52
C ASN A 108 0.37 0.85 -15.72
N GLY A 109 1.26 0.55 -16.68
CA GLY A 109 2.35 1.46 -17.05
C GLY A 109 3.45 1.57 -16.00
N ASN A 110 3.57 0.59 -15.10
CA ASN A 110 4.73 0.41 -14.24
C ASN A 110 5.77 -0.47 -14.95
N SER A 111 7.04 -0.46 -14.51
CA SER A 111 8.04 -1.38 -15.08
C SER A 111 7.67 -2.85 -14.83
N ASN A 112 7.00 -3.11 -13.71
CA ASN A 112 6.29 -4.35 -13.40
C ASN A 112 4.98 -3.97 -12.71
N ASP A 113 3.81 -4.29 -13.27
CA ASP A 113 2.54 -3.88 -12.64
C ASP A 113 2.28 -4.62 -11.31
N GLY A 114 2.67 -5.89 -11.23
CA GLY A 114 2.35 -6.75 -10.09
C GLY A 114 0.86 -7.10 -10.01
N THR A 115 0.49 -7.91 -9.02
CA THR A 115 -0.89 -8.39 -8.84
C THR A 115 -1.28 -8.30 -7.38
N ALA A 116 -2.41 -7.65 -7.09
CA ALA A 116 -3.05 -7.70 -5.78
C ALA A 116 -3.98 -8.91 -5.68
N GLY A 117 -4.08 -9.51 -4.49
CA GLY A 117 -5.02 -10.60 -4.23
C GLY A 117 -6.47 -10.11 -4.26
N GLY A 118 -7.41 -11.02 -4.52
CA GLY A 118 -8.83 -10.73 -4.30
C GLY A 118 -9.15 -10.63 -2.80
N LEU A 119 -10.21 -9.91 -2.45
CA LEU A 119 -10.76 -9.98 -1.10
C LEU A 119 -11.22 -11.41 -0.79
N PRO A 120 -11.10 -11.86 0.48
CA PRO A 120 -11.71 -13.10 0.90
C PRO A 120 -13.23 -13.02 0.67
N ALA A 121 -13.85 -14.16 0.34
CA ALA A 121 -15.28 -14.22 0.10
C ALA A 121 -16.04 -13.67 1.32
N VAL A 122 -16.92 -12.68 1.10
CA VAL A 122 -17.81 -12.19 2.14
C VAL A 122 -18.77 -13.34 2.47
N GLN A 123 -18.66 -13.89 3.68
CA GLN A 123 -19.71 -14.72 4.26
C GLN A 123 -20.78 -13.74 4.75
N LEU A 124 -21.81 -13.51 3.92
CA LEU A 124 -23.00 -12.81 4.40
C LEU A 124 -23.70 -13.76 5.39
N ASN A 125 -23.91 -13.28 6.61
CA ASN A 125 -24.65 -13.99 7.65
C ASN A 125 -26.16 -13.86 7.48
#